data_AF-A0A957I956-F1
#
_entry.id   AF-A0A957I956-F1
#
_cell.length_a   1.000
_cell.length_b   1.000
_cell.length_c   1.000
_cell.angle_alpha   90.00
_cell.angle_beta   90.00
_cell.angle_gamma   90.00
#
_symmetry.space_group_name_H-M   'P 1'
#
loop_
_entity.id
_entity.type
_entity.pdbx_description
1 polymer ?
#
loop_
_entity_poly.entity_id
_entity_poly.type
_entity_poly.pdbx_seq_one_letter_code
_entity_poly.pdbx_strand_id
1 'polypeptide(L)'
;MATFLALLLAHLLADFPLQTNRIFRLKIAGNLGLALHVLIHIVMAAVLIQQPGQHLDLLLILGLAHFVTDWIKVRFSSNPQWPGFVLDQLAHVAAILLLSIVWPGVTAVLPLWVMLPLILLVLLPAVLMLLWIWANDAQQQGRFQQSQSVHWASRRLLTISQRTGWLAVVLVIICRLIVL
;
A
#
# COMPACT_ATOMS: atom_id res chain seq x y z
N MET A 1 -7.60 15.12 10.35
CA MET A 1 -6.16 14.79 10.23
C MET A 1 -5.84 13.38 10.72
N ALA A 2 -6.31 12.98 11.91
CA ALA A 2 -6.07 11.63 12.43
C ALA A 2 -6.60 10.51 11.51
N THR A 3 -7.84 10.61 11.04
CA THR A 3 -8.43 9.65 10.08
C THR A 3 -7.53 9.44 8.85
N PHE A 4 -7.13 10.53 8.20
CA PHE A 4 -6.30 10.48 7.00
C PHE A 4 -4.99 9.72 7.25
N LEU A 5 -4.29 10.03 8.33
CA LEU A 5 -3.00 9.40 8.63
C LEU A 5 -3.13 7.93 9.03
N ALA A 6 -4.19 7.57 9.77
CA ALA A 6 -4.46 6.18 10.11
C ALA A 6 -4.78 5.35 8.85
N LEU A 7 -5.64 5.87 7.97
CA LEU A 7 -5.99 5.20 6.71
C LEU A 7 -4.81 5.16 5.74
N LEU A 8 -4.02 6.23 5.66
CA LEU A 8 -2.81 6.27 4.84
C LEU A 8 -1.78 5.24 5.31
N LEU A 9 -1.51 5.17 6.62
CA LEU A 9 -0.61 4.18 7.17
C LEU A 9 -1.12 2.75 6.93
N ALA A 10 -2.41 2.50 7.12
CA ALA A 10 -3.05 1.21 6.82
C ALA A 10 -2.86 0.80 5.35
N HIS A 11 -3.13 1.72 4.43
CA HIS A 11 -2.95 1.53 3.00
C HIS A 11 -1.49 1.21 2.64
N LEU A 12 -0.55 2.03 3.12
CA LEU A 12 0.87 1.83 2.84
C LEU A 12 1.37 0.47 3.36
N LEU A 13 0.91 0.03 4.54
CA LEU A 13 1.25 -1.30 5.07
C LEU A 13 0.61 -2.43 4.25
N ALA A 14 -0.63 -2.24 3.80
CA ALA A 14 -1.34 -3.25 3.03
C ALA A 14 -0.74 -3.44 1.62
N ASP A 15 -0.44 -2.35 0.90
CA ASP A 15 0.03 -2.37 -0.50
C ASP A 15 1.49 -2.78 -0.67
N PHE A 16 2.34 -2.49 0.30
CA PHE A 16 3.79 -2.69 0.15
C PHE A 16 4.29 -3.92 0.91
N PRO A 17 4.34 -3.94 2.26
CA PRO A 17 4.79 -5.13 2.96
C PRO A 17 3.82 -6.30 2.92
N LEU A 18 2.53 -6.05 3.10
CA LEU A 18 1.57 -7.15 3.24
C LEU A 18 1.12 -7.71 1.89
N GLN A 19 1.21 -6.95 0.80
CA GLN A 19 1.06 -7.46 -0.56
C GLN A 19 2.30 -8.24 -1.00
N THR A 20 2.47 -9.43 -0.45
CA THR A 20 3.55 -10.34 -0.87
C THR A 20 3.40 -10.76 -2.33
N ASN A 21 4.48 -11.26 -2.94
CA ASN A 21 4.44 -11.82 -4.29
C ASN A 21 3.35 -12.88 -4.48
N ARG A 22 3.01 -13.64 -3.42
CA ARG A 22 1.93 -14.62 -3.47
C ARG A 22 0.57 -13.94 -3.55
N ILE A 23 0.32 -12.91 -2.74
CA ILE A 23 -0.93 -12.15 -2.76
C ILE A 23 -1.08 -11.43 -4.10
N PHE A 24 -0.02 -10.81 -4.61
CA PHE A 24 -0.04 -10.18 -5.93
C PHE A 24 -0.40 -11.18 -7.04
N ARG A 25 0.21 -12.38 -7.04
CA ARG A 25 -0.15 -13.44 -8.01
C ARG A 25 -1.61 -13.89 -7.91
N LEU A 26 -2.15 -13.99 -6.70
CA LEU A 26 -3.57 -14.31 -6.52
C LEU A 26 -4.46 -13.17 -7.02
N LYS A 27 -4.07 -11.91 -6.73
CA LYS A 27 -4.79 -10.69 -7.15
C LYS A 27 -4.96 -10.63 -8.67
N ILE A 28 -3.89 -10.89 -9.42
CA ILE A 28 -3.94 -10.91 -10.89
C ILE A 28 -4.65 -12.15 -11.45
N ALA A 29 -4.73 -13.25 -10.68
CA ALA A 29 -5.37 -14.49 -11.13
C ALA A 29 -6.91 -14.41 -11.11
N GLY A 30 -7.50 -13.52 -10.32
CA GLY A 30 -8.94 -13.27 -10.35
C GLY A 30 -9.51 -12.53 -9.15
N ASN A 31 -10.82 -12.28 -9.19
CA ASN A 31 -11.53 -11.45 -8.22
C ASN A 31 -11.43 -11.97 -6.77
N LEU A 32 -11.27 -13.28 -6.55
CA LEU A 32 -11.11 -13.83 -5.20
C LEU A 32 -9.77 -13.44 -4.58
N GLY A 33 -8.69 -13.46 -5.36
CA GLY A 33 -7.38 -12.99 -4.89
C GLY A 33 -7.35 -11.47 -4.68
N LEU A 34 -8.08 -10.73 -5.52
CA LEU A 34 -8.30 -9.30 -5.30
C LEU A 34 -9.09 -9.04 -4.01
N ALA A 35 -10.15 -9.79 -3.75
CA ALA A 35 -10.92 -9.69 -2.51
C ALA A 35 -10.07 -10.02 -1.28
N LEU A 36 -9.16 -11.01 -1.36
CA LEU A 36 -8.19 -11.30 -0.31
C LEU A 36 -7.27 -10.09 -0.04
N HIS A 37 -6.78 -9.44 -1.08
CA HIS A 37 -5.96 -8.24 -0.93
C HIS A 37 -6.76 -7.10 -0.27
N VAL A 38 -7.98 -6.83 -0.73
CA VAL A 38 -8.87 -5.83 -0.14
C VAL A 38 -9.16 -6.13 1.34
N LEU A 39 -9.33 -7.39 1.71
CA LEU A 39 -9.50 -7.79 3.12
C LEU A 39 -8.29 -7.36 3.98
N ILE A 40 -7.07 -7.40 3.45
CA ILE A 40 -5.87 -6.93 4.16
C ILE A 40 -5.96 -5.42 4.43
N HIS A 41 -6.46 -4.63 3.47
CA HIS A 41 -6.68 -3.18 3.68
C HIS A 41 -7.70 -2.92 4.78
N ILE A 42 -8.84 -3.63 4.74
CA ILE A 42 -9.90 -3.50 5.75
C ILE A 42 -9.36 -3.86 7.13
N VAL A 43 -8.65 -4.99 7.25
CA VAL A 43 -8.07 -5.46 8.52
C VAL A 43 -7.04 -4.46 9.03
N MET A 44 -6.14 -3.96 8.18
CA MET A 44 -5.14 -3.00 8.64
C MET A 44 -5.72 -1.65 9.05
N ALA A 45 -6.76 -1.19 8.35
CA ALA A 45 -7.49 0.01 8.77
C ALA A 45 -8.17 -0.22 10.12
N ALA A 46 -8.86 -1.35 10.30
CA ALA A 46 -9.50 -1.71 11.57
C ALA A 46 -8.52 -1.84 12.74
N VAL A 47 -7.29 -2.29 12.48
CA VAL A 47 -6.21 -2.37 13.49
C VAL A 47 -5.73 -0.99 13.95
N LEU A 48 -5.78 0.02 13.07
CA LEU A 48 -5.22 1.36 13.29
C LEU A 48 -6.25 2.43 13.71
N ILE A 49 -7.54 2.12 13.69
CA ILE A 49 -8.61 3.00 14.19
C ILE A 49 -9.19 2.47 15.50
N GLN A 50 -9.59 3.38 16.39
CA GLN A 50 -10.28 3.02 17.63
C GLN A 50 -11.72 2.61 17.34
N GLN A 51 -12.22 1.66 18.11
CA GLN A 51 -13.62 1.19 18.04
C GLN A 51 -14.08 0.88 16.58
N PRO A 52 -13.34 0.06 15.81
CA PRO A 52 -13.60 -0.14 14.38
C PRO A 52 -15.01 -0.65 14.08
N GLY A 53 -15.66 -1.32 15.04
CA GLY A 53 -17.06 -1.76 14.93
C GLY A 53 -18.09 -0.63 14.82
N GLN A 54 -17.75 0.61 15.19
CA GLN A 54 -18.59 1.80 14.98
C GLN A 54 -18.39 2.45 13.61
N HIS A 55 -17.38 2.01 12.86
CA HIS A 55 -16.97 2.59 11.57
C HIS A 55 -17.01 1.54 10.44
N LEU A 56 -17.93 0.57 10.53
CA LEU A 56 -18.07 -0.49 9.53
C LEU A 56 -18.42 0.06 8.15
N ASP A 57 -19.22 1.12 8.08
CA ASP A 57 -19.53 1.86 6.86
C ASP A 57 -18.27 2.40 6.17
N LEU A 58 -17.40 3.09 6.92
CA LEU A 58 -16.12 3.57 6.43
C LEU A 58 -15.24 2.42 5.93
N LEU A 59 -15.12 1.34 6.72
CA LEU A 59 -14.28 0.19 6.36
C LEU A 59 -14.78 -0.53 5.10
N LEU A 60 -16.10 -0.67 4.93
CA LEU A 60 -16.70 -1.27 3.74
C LEU A 60 -16.53 -0.39 2.51
N ILE A 61 -16.71 0.93 2.64
CA ILE A 61 -16.52 1.88 1.52
C ILE A 61 -15.04 1.97 1.15
N LEU A 62 -14.13 1.97 2.12
CA LEU A 62 -12.69 1.88 1.89
C LEU A 62 -12.33 0.61 1.11
N GLY A 63 -12.87 -0.53 1.53
CA GLY A 63 -12.68 -1.80 0.84
C GLY A 63 -13.23 -1.79 -0.59
N LEU A 64 -14.42 -1.23 -0.80
CA LEU A 64 -15.01 -1.09 -2.13
C LEU A 64 -14.17 -0.17 -3.03
N ALA A 65 -13.73 0.97 -2.51
CA ALA A 65 -12.87 1.90 -3.24
C ALA A 65 -11.58 1.19 -3.69
N HIS A 66 -10.91 0.47 -2.78
CA HIS A 66 -9.74 -0.34 -3.10
C HIS A 66 -10.02 -1.44 -4.13
N PHE A 67 -11.14 -2.17 -3.98
CA PHE A 67 -11.49 -3.21 -4.94
C PHE A 67 -11.65 -2.62 -6.34
N VAL A 68 -12.37 -1.50 -6.48
CA VAL A 68 -12.64 -0.87 -7.77
C VAL A 68 -11.36 -0.33 -8.41
N THR A 69 -10.52 0.40 -7.66
CA THR A 69 -9.27 0.96 -8.18
C THR A 69 -8.33 -0.13 -8.68
N ASP A 70 -8.08 -1.15 -7.86
CA ASP A 70 -7.21 -2.27 -8.25
C ASP A 70 -7.79 -3.10 -9.39
N TRP A 71 -9.11 -3.32 -9.40
CA TRP A 71 -9.76 -4.05 -10.49
C TRP A 71 -9.59 -3.33 -11.83
N ILE A 72 -9.71 -2.00 -11.84
CA ILE A 72 -9.43 -1.18 -13.02
C ILE A 72 -7.96 -1.34 -13.42
N LYS A 73 -7.03 -1.17 -12.47
CA LYS A 73 -5.58 -1.31 -12.73
C LYS A 73 -5.22 -2.66 -13.36
N VAL A 74 -5.77 -3.75 -12.83
CA VAL A 74 -5.49 -5.11 -13.31
C VAL A 74 -6.03 -5.33 -14.73
N ARG A 75 -7.18 -4.74 -15.08
CA ARG A 75 -7.80 -4.91 -16.40
C ARG A 75 -7.23 -3.98 -17.47
N PHE A 76 -6.77 -2.81 -17.08
CA PHE A 76 -6.29 -1.77 -18.00
C PHE A 76 -4.78 -1.51 -17.84
N SER A 77 -4.01 -2.52 -17.45
CA SER A 77 -2.56 -2.41 -17.31
C SER A 77 -1.90 -2.08 -18.66
N SER A 78 -0.98 -1.12 -18.66
CA SER A 78 -0.21 -0.70 -19.84
C SER A 78 1.27 -1.04 -19.69
N ASN A 79 2.00 -1.04 -20.82
CA ASN A 79 3.46 -1.05 -20.85
C ASN A 79 3.94 0.29 -21.45
N PRO A 80 4.86 1.03 -20.80
CA PRO A 80 5.50 0.73 -19.51
C PRO A 80 4.51 0.79 -18.33
N GLN A 81 4.79 0.02 -17.27
CA GLN A 81 3.90 -0.13 -16.11
C GLN A 81 4.02 1.02 -15.09
N TRP A 82 5.18 1.66 -15.00
CA TRP A 82 5.44 2.68 -13.97
C TRP A 82 4.44 3.85 -13.95
N PRO A 83 3.92 4.39 -15.08
CA PRO A 83 2.94 5.48 -15.02
C PRO A 83 1.62 4.99 -14.43
N GLY A 84 1.19 3.78 -14.81
CA GLY A 84 -0.02 3.15 -14.27
C GLY A 84 0.10 2.90 -12.77
N PHE A 85 1.29 2.52 -12.29
CA PHE A 85 1.55 2.39 -10.85
C PHE A 85 1.43 3.74 -10.12
N VAL A 86 1.99 4.83 -10.66
CA VAL A 86 1.89 6.15 -10.03
C VAL A 86 0.44 6.64 -9.99
N LEU A 87 -0.29 6.51 -11.11
CA LEU A 87 -1.70 6.87 -11.19
C LEU A 87 -2.55 6.07 -10.19
N ASP A 88 -2.23 4.78 -10.01
CA ASP A 88 -2.90 3.92 -9.05
C ASP A 88 -2.66 4.38 -7.60
N GLN A 89 -1.43 4.68 -7.19
CA GLN A 89 -1.18 5.21 -5.84
C GLN A 89 -1.87 6.56 -5.62
N LEU A 90 -1.91 7.42 -6.64
CA LEU A 90 -2.62 8.71 -6.56
C LEU A 90 -4.13 8.52 -6.39
N ALA A 91 -4.73 7.56 -7.11
CA ALA A 91 -6.15 7.24 -6.97
C ALA A 91 -6.49 6.74 -5.55
N HIS A 92 -5.65 5.87 -4.98
CA HIS A 92 -5.81 5.40 -3.61
C HIS A 92 -5.68 6.52 -2.57
N VAL A 93 -4.66 7.37 -2.69
CA VAL A 93 -4.47 8.52 -1.79
C VAL A 93 -5.63 9.51 -1.91
N ALA A 94 -6.13 9.76 -3.12
CA ALA A 94 -7.31 10.60 -3.34
C ALA A 94 -8.56 10.01 -2.68
N ALA A 95 -8.80 8.70 -2.81
CA ALA A 95 -9.91 8.02 -2.14
C ALA A 95 -9.79 8.14 -0.61
N ILE A 96 -8.60 7.91 -0.05
CA ILE A 96 -8.34 8.06 1.39
C ILE A 96 -8.57 9.50 1.86
N LEU A 97 -8.15 10.49 1.08
CA LEU A 97 -8.39 11.90 1.37
C LEU A 97 -9.88 12.20 1.42
N LEU A 98 -10.65 11.78 0.42
CA LEU A 98 -12.11 11.95 0.39
C LEU A 98 -12.79 11.27 1.57
N LEU A 99 -12.44 10.02 1.88
CA LEU A 99 -12.97 9.32 3.05
C LEU A 99 -12.62 10.04 4.36
N SER A 100 -11.42 10.60 4.47
CA SER A 100 -11.03 11.34 5.68
C SER A 100 -11.79 12.66 5.87
N ILE A 101 -12.32 13.25 4.79
CA ILE A 101 -13.19 14.44 4.83
C ILE A 101 -14.61 14.05 5.26
N VAL A 102 -15.12 12.91 4.79
CA VAL A 102 -16.46 12.42 5.14
C VAL A 102 -16.51 11.86 6.57
N TRP A 103 -15.43 11.23 7.05
CA TRP A 103 -15.28 10.71 8.43
C TRP A 103 -14.17 11.42 9.21
N PRO A 104 -14.30 12.73 9.52
CA PRO A 104 -13.21 13.50 10.14
C PRO A 104 -12.95 13.14 11.61
N GLY A 105 -13.90 12.48 12.28
CA GLY A 105 -13.89 12.17 13.70
C GLY A 105 -13.37 10.79 14.09
N VAL A 106 -12.77 10.03 13.17
CA VAL A 106 -12.23 8.69 13.47
C VAL A 106 -10.91 8.85 14.22
N THR A 107 -10.90 8.35 15.46
CA THR A 107 -9.71 8.39 16.32
C THR A 107 -8.74 7.29 15.92
N ALA A 108 -7.47 7.66 15.72
CA ALA A 108 -6.41 6.68 15.48
C ALA A 108 -6.00 5.98 16.78
N VAL A 109 -5.57 4.72 16.68
CA VAL A 109 -5.01 3.98 17.83
C VAL A 109 -3.63 4.54 18.21
N LEU A 110 -2.82 4.87 17.21
CA LEU A 110 -1.47 5.41 17.42
C LEU A 110 -1.51 6.94 17.50
N PRO A 111 -0.72 7.57 18.39
CA PRO A 111 -0.61 9.01 18.44
C PRO A 111 0.14 9.54 17.21
N LEU A 112 -0.09 10.82 16.88
CA LEU A 112 0.46 11.47 15.69
C LEU A 112 1.98 11.36 15.58
N TRP A 113 2.69 11.56 16.69
CA TRP A 113 4.16 11.53 16.75
C TRP A 113 4.75 10.12 16.50
N VAL A 114 3.94 9.06 16.63
CA VAL A 114 4.31 7.69 16.23
C VAL A 114 3.92 7.41 14.77
N MET A 115 2.74 7.86 14.33
CA MET A 115 2.29 7.61 12.96
C MET A 115 3.17 8.27 11.91
N LEU A 116 3.59 9.52 12.11
CA LEU A 116 4.41 10.24 11.13
C LEU A 116 5.74 9.54 10.80
N PRO A 117 6.60 9.17 11.78
CA PRO A 117 7.82 8.44 11.48
C PRO A 117 7.56 7.05 10.88
N LEU A 118 6.47 6.36 11.27
CA LEU A 118 6.08 5.10 10.64
C LEU A 118 5.67 5.29 9.17
N ILE A 119 4.90 6.33 8.86
CA ILE A 119 4.54 6.66 7.46
C ILE A 119 5.82 6.94 6.65
N LEU A 120 6.74 7.76 7.17
CA LEU A 120 8.02 8.02 6.50
C LEU A 120 8.83 6.74 6.28
N LEU A 121 8.83 5.83 7.24
CA LEU A 121 9.48 4.53 7.13
C LEU A 121 8.83 3.65 6.05
N VAL A 122 7.49 3.63 5.95
CA VAL A 122 6.77 2.82 4.94
C VAL A 122 6.75 3.49 3.55
N LEU A 123 7.04 4.79 3.44
CA LEU A 123 7.31 5.40 2.13
C LEU A 123 8.57 4.85 1.48
N LEU A 124 9.56 4.38 2.26
CA LEU A 124 10.76 3.74 1.73
C LEU A 124 10.44 2.49 0.87
N PRO A 125 9.72 1.46 1.35
CA PRO A 125 9.36 0.31 0.52
C PRO A 125 8.47 0.70 -0.68
N ALA A 126 7.63 1.72 -0.57
CA ALA A 126 6.85 2.26 -1.70
C ALA A 126 7.75 2.82 -2.81
N VAL A 127 8.74 3.65 -2.46
CA VAL A 127 9.72 4.20 -3.40
C VAL A 127 10.58 3.09 -4.00
N LEU A 128 11.04 2.14 -3.20
CA LEU A 128 11.80 0.98 -3.68
C LEU A 128 10.99 0.14 -4.68
N MET A 129 9.68 -0.01 -4.45
CA MET A 129 8.77 -0.70 -5.38
C MET A 129 8.63 0.07 -6.70
N LEU A 130 8.43 1.41 -6.65
CA LEU A 130 8.37 2.24 -7.85
C LEU A 130 9.66 2.13 -8.67
N LEU A 131 10.82 2.24 -8.01
CA LEU A 131 12.13 2.11 -8.66
C LEU A 131 12.34 0.71 -9.24
N TRP A 132 11.85 -0.33 -8.57
CA TRP A 132 11.87 -1.69 -9.08
C TRP A 132 11.01 -1.84 -10.35
N ILE A 133 9.77 -1.33 -10.35
CA ILE A 133 8.88 -1.36 -11.53
C ILE A 133 9.55 -0.61 -12.69
N TRP A 134 10.04 0.60 -12.43
CA TRP A 134 10.75 1.39 -13.43
C TRP A 134 11.97 0.65 -13.99
N ALA A 135 12.76 0.00 -13.14
CA ALA A 135 13.92 -0.78 -13.58
C ALA A 135 13.53 -1.95 -14.49
N ASN A 136 12.40 -2.62 -14.23
CA ASN A 136 11.89 -3.68 -15.11
C ASN A 136 11.43 -3.12 -16.46
N ASP A 137 10.69 -2.01 -16.47
CA ASP A 137 10.28 -1.33 -17.71
C ASP A 137 11.49 -0.84 -18.52
N ALA A 138 12.49 -0.24 -17.84
CA ALA A 138 13.70 0.27 -18.46
C ALA A 138 14.52 -0.86 -19.08
N GLN A 139 14.60 -2.03 -18.45
CA GLN A 139 15.33 -3.18 -18.97
C GLN A 139 14.77 -3.69 -20.31
N GLN A 140 13.48 -3.47 -20.57
CA GLN A 140 12.83 -3.80 -21.86
C GLN A 140 13.18 -2.78 -22.96
N GLN A 141 13.76 -1.62 -22.61
CA GLN A 141 14.18 -0.60 -23.56
C GLN A 141 15.64 -0.83 -23.98
N GLY A 142 15.91 -0.86 -25.29
CA GLY A 142 17.25 -1.14 -25.83
C GLY A 142 18.37 -0.27 -25.26
N ARG A 143 18.07 0.98 -24.87
CA ARG A 143 19.04 1.91 -24.25
C ARG A 143 19.61 1.41 -22.92
N PHE A 144 18.82 0.70 -22.12
CA PHE A 144 19.19 0.29 -20.76
C PHE A 144 19.42 -1.21 -20.64
N GLN A 145 19.25 -1.95 -21.73
CA GLN A 145 19.36 -3.41 -21.76
C GLN A 145 20.73 -3.93 -21.27
N GLN A 146 21.81 -3.17 -21.39
CA GLN A 146 23.14 -3.56 -20.89
C GLN A 146 23.55 -2.86 -19.59
N SER A 147 22.68 -2.03 -19.00
CA SER A 147 23.02 -1.28 -17.80
C SER A 147 23.09 -2.19 -16.57
N GLN A 148 24.26 -2.25 -15.91
CA GLN A 148 24.45 -3.04 -14.69
C GLN A 148 23.58 -2.52 -13.53
N SER A 149 23.43 -1.20 -13.40
CA SER A 149 22.62 -0.59 -12.35
C SER A 149 21.14 -0.95 -12.49
N VAL A 150 20.61 -0.96 -13.71
CA VAL A 150 19.21 -1.34 -13.99
C VAL A 150 18.99 -2.83 -13.69
N HIS A 151 19.92 -3.70 -14.08
CA HIS A 151 19.87 -5.12 -13.73
C HIS A 151 19.94 -5.39 -12.23
N TRP A 152 20.79 -4.65 -11.51
CA TRP A 152 20.86 -4.77 -10.06
C TRP A 152 19.53 -4.34 -9.43
N ALA A 153 18.99 -3.22 -9.89
CA ALA A 153 17.74 -2.66 -9.39
C ALA A 153 16.55 -3.62 -9.60
N SER A 154 16.39 -4.17 -10.81
CA SER A 154 15.32 -5.11 -11.15
C SER A 154 15.39 -6.43 -10.37
N ARG A 155 16.59 -6.85 -9.91
CA ARG A 155 16.76 -8.08 -9.11
C ARG A 155 16.66 -7.86 -7.61
N ARG A 156 17.09 -6.71 -7.09
CA ARG A 156 17.30 -6.52 -5.64
C ARG A 156 16.24 -5.66 -4.96
N LEU A 157 15.75 -4.61 -5.62
CA LEU A 157 14.93 -3.59 -4.96
C LEU A 157 13.62 -4.13 -4.40
N LEU A 158 12.94 -5.06 -5.08
CA LEU A 158 11.74 -5.71 -4.57
C LEU A 158 12.01 -6.47 -3.25
N THR A 159 13.14 -7.18 -3.17
CA THR A 159 13.50 -7.92 -1.95
C THR A 159 13.81 -6.96 -0.80
N ILE A 160 14.50 -5.86 -1.09
CA ILE A 160 14.81 -4.83 -0.08
C ILE A 160 13.52 -4.17 0.40
N SER A 161 12.63 -3.79 -0.53
CA SER A 161 11.30 -3.23 -0.24
C SER A 161 10.50 -4.15 0.69
N GLN A 162 10.42 -5.45 0.38
CA GLN A 162 9.70 -6.41 1.22
C GLN A 162 10.32 -6.53 2.62
N ARG A 163 11.66 -6.61 2.73
CA ARG A 163 12.35 -6.73 4.04
C ARG A 163 12.14 -5.49 4.91
N THR A 164 12.33 -4.29 4.36
CA THR A 164 12.13 -3.05 5.10
C THR A 164 10.66 -2.84 5.46
N GLY A 165 9.75 -3.23 4.58
CA GLY A 165 8.32 -3.22 4.86
C GLY A 165 7.92 -4.13 6.03
N TRP A 166 8.42 -5.38 6.10
CA TRP A 166 8.09 -6.28 7.20
C TRP A 166 8.59 -5.75 8.55
N LEU A 167 9.76 -5.08 8.58
CA LEU A 167 10.22 -4.38 9.77
C LEU A 167 9.22 -3.30 10.21
N ALA A 168 8.67 -2.53 9.26
CA ALA A 168 7.66 -1.53 9.57
C ALA A 168 6.34 -2.13 10.10
N VAL A 169 5.87 -3.26 9.55
CA VAL A 169 4.70 -3.99 10.06
C VAL A 169 4.92 -4.42 11.51
N VAL A 170 6.07 -5.01 11.81
CA VAL A 170 6.42 -5.44 13.18
C VAL A 170 6.44 -4.24 14.13
N LEU A 171 7.06 -3.13 13.73
CA LEU A 171 7.09 -1.91 14.54
C LEU A 171 5.68 -1.35 14.81
N VAL A 172 4.80 -1.32 13.80
CA VAL A 172 3.41 -0.88 13.98
C VAL A 172 2.68 -1.74 15.00
N ILE A 173 2.84 -3.07 14.94
CA ILE A 173 2.23 -4.00 15.89
C ILE A 173 2.79 -3.77 17.30
N ILE A 174 4.10 -3.62 17.46
CA ILE A 174 4.74 -3.34 18.75
C ILE A 174 4.24 -2.02 19.33
N CYS A 175 4.25 -0.94 18.53
CA CYS A 175 3.75 0.36 18.97
C CYS A 175 2.28 0.28 19.38
N ARG A 176 1.45 -0.46 18.65
CA ARG A 176 0.05 -0.68 18.99
C ARG A 176 -0.11 -1.39 20.33
N LEU A 177 0.72 -2.40 20.63
CA LEU A 177 0.65 -3.15 21.88
C LEU A 177 1.12 -2.34 23.09
N ILE A 178 2.08 -1.42 22.91
CA ILE A 178 2.62 -0.58 23.99
C ILE A 178 1.69 0.60 24.33
N VAL A 179 0.96 1.10 23.34
CA VAL A 179 0.07 2.28 23.48
C VAL A 179 -1.32 1.91 24.05
N LEU A 180 -1.60 0.60 24.24
CA LEU A 180 -2.84 0.10 24.87
C LEU A 180 -2.90 0.37 26.37
#